data_AF-A0A3C1G1N5-F1
#
_entry.id   AF-A0A3C1G1N5-F1
#
_cell.length_a   1.000
_cell.length_b   1.000
_cell.length_c   1.000
_cell.angle_alpha   90.00
_cell.angle_beta   90.00
_cell.angle_gamma   90.00
#
_symmetry.space_group_name_H-M   'P 1'
#
loop_
_entity.id
_entity.type
_entity.pdbx_description
1 polymer ?
#
loop_
_entity_poly.entity_id
_entity_poly.type
_entity_poly.pdbx_seq_one_letter_code
_entity_poly.pdbx_strand_id
1 'polypeptide(L)'
;MVKLVKSKSACHKPVAPDKTHSANESNDSNDPALRTTWLLPVLVIVLFSFSIYFTALSGDFVYDDMDQILKNPWIRDIRNIPTIFSESVWSFQTGPIISNYYRPLMHVLYMVNYYLFGLKPWGFHLVNILFHCGVSALVFLIIRSFLKEKRASVPLVYLSAPYSSGHAFCRTSHPY
;
A
#
# COMPACT_ATOMS: atom_id res chain seq x y z
N MET A 1 33.60 -82.36 1.22
CA MET A 1 32.81 -81.86 2.37
C MET A 1 32.82 -80.34 2.36
N VAL A 2 31.78 -79.69 1.83
CA VAL A 2 31.62 -78.22 1.86
C VAL A 2 30.36 -77.93 2.67
N LYS A 3 30.50 -77.32 3.85
CA LYS A 3 29.36 -76.86 4.66
C LYS A 3 28.93 -75.48 4.16
N LEU A 4 27.73 -75.40 3.61
CA LEU A 4 27.04 -74.15 3.28
C LEU A 4 26.65 -73.41 4.57
N VAL A 5 27.15 -72.19 4.73
CA VAL A 5 26.74 -71.28 5.81
C VAL A 5 25.47 -70.54 5.37
N LYS A 6 24.36 -70.76 6.08
CA LYS A 6 23.09 -70.04 5.91
C LYS A 6 23.23 -68.60 6.41
N SER A 7 23.10 -67.62 5.51
CA SER A 7 22.94 -66.20 5.84
C SER A 7 21.53 -65.94 6.39
N LYS A 8 21.43 -65.45 7.62
CA LYS A 8 20.16 -64.98 8.21
C LYS A 8 19.94 -63.53 7.77
N SER A 9 18.92 -63.29 6.95
CA SER A 9 18.44 -61.94 6.64
C SER A 9 17.70 -61.36 7.85
N ALA A 10 18.21 -60.28 8.42
CA ALA A 10 17.52 -59.51 9.44
C ALA A 10 16.50 -58.58 8.77
N CYS A 11 15.22 -58.79 9.08
CA CYS A 11 14.10 -57.96 8.65
C CYS A 11 14.20 -56.59 9.35
N HIS A 12 14.46 -55.54 8.57
CA HIS A 12 14.43 -54.16 9.02
C HIS A 12 12.97 -53.75 9.26
N LYS A 13 12.56 -53.61 10.52
CA LYS A 13 11.23 -53.09 10.86
C LYS A 13 11.17 -51.59 10.51
N PRO A 14 10.11 -51.11 9.85
CA PRO A 14 9.94 -49.68 9.58
C PRO A 14 9.74 -48.93 10.91
N VAL A 15 10.54 -47.90 11.12
CA VAL A 15 10.38 -46.92 12.21
C VAL A 15 9.07 -46.17 11.96
N ALA A 16 8.17 -46.17 12.95
CA ALA A 16 6.90 -45.45 12.86
C ALA A 16 7.13 -43.95 12.69
N PRO A 17 6.31 -43.24 11.89
CA PRO A 17 6.44 -41.80 11.73
C PRO A 17 6.18 -41.10 13.07
N ASP A 18 7.16 -40.33 13.51
CA ASP A 18 7.10 -39.47 14.68
C ASP A 18 5.99 -38.42 14.48
N LYS A 19 4.92 -38.52 15.30
CA LYS A 19 3.75 -37.64 15.22
C LYS A 19 3.95 -36.31 15.98
N THR A 20 5.15 -36.01 16.47
CA THR A 20 5.38 -34.83 17.32
C THR A 20 5.51 -33.50 16.58
N HIS A 21 5.54 -33.48 15.24
CA HIS A 21 5.74 -32.24 14.47
C HIS A 21 4.46 -31.52 13.99
N SER A 22 3.26 -32.04 14.23
CA SER A 22 2.03 -31.50 13.63
C SER A 22 1.18 -30.58 14.53
N ALA A 23 1.62 -30.24 15.74
CA ALA A 23 0.75 -29.59 16.74
C ALA A 23 1.02 -28.09 16.99
N ASN A 24 1.87 -27.42 16.21
CA ASN A 24 2.32 -26.05 16.53
C ASN A 24 2.04 -24.96 15.48
N GLU A 25 1.20 -25.23 14.47
CA GLU A 25 0.93 -24.24 13.40
C GLU A 25 -0.29 -23.34 13.65
N SER A 26 -1.10 -23.58 14.69
CA SER A 26 -2.41 -22.92 14.84
C SER A 26 -2.48 -21.70 15.76
N ASN A 27 -1.38 -21.28 16.42
CA ASN A 27 -1.43 -20.22 17.44
C ASN A 27 -0.66 -18.92 17.12
N ASP A 28 0.02 -18.85 15.97
CA ASP A 28 0.88 -17.71 15.60
C ASP A 28 0.08 -16.45 15.17
N SER A 29 -1.21 -16.60 14.83
CA SER A 29 -2.07 -15.49 14.37
C SER A 29 -2.55 -14.53 15.48
N ASN A 30 -2.36 -14.91 16.75
CA ASN A 30 -2.77 -14.14 17.93
C ASN A 30 -1.61 -13.55 18.73
N ASP A 31 -0.35 -13.71 18.28
CA ASP A 31 0.78 -13.07 18.95
C ASP A 31 0.72 -11.53 18.77
N PRO A 32 0.55 -10.74 19.86
CA PRO A 32 0.52 -9.28 19.79
C PRO A 32 1.81 -8.70 19.17
N ALA A 33 2.94 -9.41 19.23
CA ALA A 33 4.21 -8.98 18.66
C ALA A 33 4.16 -8.90 17.11
N LEU A 34 3.53 -9.88 16.45
CA LEU A 34 3.41 -9.92 14.99
C LEU A 34 2.43 -8.87 14.46
N ARG A 35 1.37 -8.56 15.21
CA ARG A 35 0.42 -7.47 14.86
C ARG A 35 1.05 -6.08 15.03
N THR A 36 1.79 -5.86 16.12
CA THR A 36 2.44 -4.57 16.40
C THR A 36 3.46 -4.18 15.34
N THR A 37 4.15 -5.17 14.74
CA THR A 37 5.23 -4.96 13.77
C THR A 37 4.82 -4.13 12.54
N TRP A 38 3.56 -4.20 12.10
CA TRP A 38 3.10 -3.45 10.92
C TRP A 38 2.08 -2.34 11.23
N LEU A 39 1.46 -2.38 12.42
CA LEU A 39 0.60 -1.30 12.87
C LEU A 39 1.40 -0.03 13.18
N LEU A 40 2.61 -0.17 13.76
CA LEU A 40 3.47 0.96 14.04
C LEU A 40 3.86 1.77 12.78
N PRO A 41 4.41 1.17 11.69
CA PRO A 41 4.73 1.94 10.50
C PRO A 41 3.48 2.53 9.81
N VAL A 42 2.34 1.84 9.83
CA VAL A 42 1.09 2.40 9.30
C VAL A 42 0.67 3.64 10.10
N LEU A 43 0.71 3.56 11.43
CA LEU A 43 0.40 4.67 12.32
C LEU A 43 1.34 5.86 12.07
N VAL A 44 2.64 5.61 11.95
CA VAL A 44 3.64 6.66 11.64
C VAL A 44 3.33 7.33 10.31
N ILE A 45 3.02 6.56 9.26
CA ILE A 45 2.66 7.11 7.94
C ILE A 45 1.42 7.99 8.04
N VAL A 46 0.36 7.50 8.69
CA VAL A 46 -0.89 8.26 8.85
C VAL A 46 -0.65 9.55 9.62
N LEU A 47 0.05 9.51 10.75
CA LEU A 47 0.33 10.69 11.56
C LEU A 47 1.22 11.68 10.81
N PHE A 48 2.24 11.20 10.09
CA PHE A 48 3.13 12.05 9.32
C PHE A 48 2.41 12.73 8.14
N SER A 49 1.65 11.96 7.35
CA SER A 49 0.82 12.48 6.28
C SER A 49 -0.18 13.52 6.78
N PHE A 50 -0.87 13.23 7.89
CA PHE A 50 -1.81 14.18 8.49
C PHE A 50 -1.11 15.47 8.95
N SER A 51 0.04 15.35 9.60
CA SER A 51 0.78 16.50 10.14
C SER A 51 1.25 17.47 9.05
N ILE A 52 1.67 16.96 7.89
CA ILE A 52 2.09 17.78 6.75
C ILE A 52 0.93 18.65 6.25
N TYR A 53 -0.28 18.11 6.18
CA TYR A 53 -1.45 18.80 5.64
C TYR A 53 -2.34 19.43 6.71
N PHE A 54 -1.95 19.39 7.99
CA PHE A 54 -2.77 19.90 9.08
C PHE A 54 -3.11 21.40 8.91
N THR A 55 -2.16 22.20 8.42
CA THR A 55 -2.37 23.63 8.18
C THR A 55 -3.41 23.91 7.09
N ALA A 56 -3.64 22.98 6.15
CA ALA A 56 -4.64 23.14 5.11
C ALA A 56 -6.08 23.20 5.67
N LEU A 57 -6.32 22.69 6.88
CA LEU A 57 -7.63 22.77 7.54
C LEU A 57 -8.09 24.21 7.80
N SER A 58 -7.14 25.15 7.92
CA SER A 58 -7.43 26.57 8.15
C SER A 58 -7.54 27.39 6.86
N GLY A 59 -7.37 26.75 5.69
CA GLY A 59 -7.52 27.42 4.39
C GLY A 59 -8.98 27.58 3.97
N ASP A 60 -9.23 28.58 3.11
CA ASP A 60 -10.52 28.83 2.48
C ASP A 60 -10.65 28.12 1.12
N PHE A 61 -11.86 28.12 0.56
CA PHE A 61 -12.09 27.65 -0.82
C PHE A 61 -11.35 28.54 -1.81
N VAL A 62 -10.62 27.93 -2.74
CA VAL A 62 -9.81 28.64 -3.73
C VAL A 62 -9.96 28.00 -5.12
N TYR A 63 -9.72 28.78 -6.16
CA TYR A 63 -9.79 28.34 -7.56
C TYR A 63 -11.12 27.64 -7.89
N ASP A 64 -11.05 26.40 -8.39
CA ASP A 64 -12.19 25.63 -8.86
C ASP A 64 -13.17 25.27 -7.74
N ASP A 65 -12.76 25.29 -6.47
CA ASP A 65 -13.67 25.04 -5.34
C ASP A 65 -14.81 26.06 -5.31
N MET A 66 -14.54 27.30 -5.75
CA MET A 66 -15.54 28.36 -5.81
C MET A 66 -16.68 27.99 -6.76
N ASP A 67 -16.37 27.40 -7.91
CA ASP A 67 -17.40 27.02 -8.88
C ASP A 67 -17.97 25.63 -8.59
N GLN A 68 -17.11 24.66 -8.29
CA GLN A 68 -17.47 23.24 -8.09
C GLN A 68 -18.17 22.96 -6.77
N ILE A 69 -17.93 23.77 -5.73
CA ILE A 69 -18.54 23.59 -4.40
C ILE A 69 -19.54 24.71 -4.13
N LEU A 70 -19.11 25.98 -4.15
CA LEU A 70 -20.00 27.06 -3.71
C LEU A 70 -21.15 27.34 -4.68
N LYS A 71 -20.89 27.33 -6.00
CA LYS A 71 -21.90 27.65 -7.03
C LYS A 71 -22.64 26.44 -7.58
N ASN A 72 -22.22 25.23 -7.24
CA ASN A 72 -22.80 24.02 -7.79
C ASN A 72 -24.14 23.67 -7.12
N PRO A 73 -25.27 23.69 -7.86
CA PRO A 73 -26.57 23.32 -7.30
C PRO A 73 -26.71 21.81 -7.06
N TRP A 74 -25.96 20.97 -7.78
CA TRP A 74 -26.12 19.53 -7.72
C TRP A 74 -25.77 18.95 -6.36
N ILE A 75 -24.77 19.51 -5.68
CA ILE A 75 -24.34 19.00 -4.37
C ILE A 75 -25.33 19.30 -3.24
N ARG A 76 -26.31 20.19 -3.47
CA ARG A 76 -27.25 20.68 -2.45
C ARG A 76 -28.51 19.83 -2.32
N ASP A 77 -28.83 19.02 -3.32
CA ASP A 77 -30.02 18.15 -3.33
C ASP A 77 -29.65 16.74 -3.82
N ILE A 78 -29.99 15.74 -3.01
CA ILE A 78 -29.71 14.32 -3.28
C ILE A 78 -30.43 13.81 -4.54
N ARG A 79 -31.50 14.48 -4.96
CA ARG A 79 -32.24 14.17 -6.19
C ARG A 79 -31.40 14.36 -7.45
N ASN A 80 -30.29 15.10 -7.38
CA ASN A 80 -29.39 15.32 -8.50
C ASN A 80 -28.40 14.16 -8.73
N ILE A 81 -28.41 13.09 -7.91
CA ILE A 81 -27.52 11.94 -8.10
C ILE A 81 -27.64 11.35 -9.53
N PRO A 82 -28.84 11.05 -10.07
CA PRO A 82 -28.94 10.53 -11.44
C PRO A 82 -28.31 11.46 -12.48
N THR A 83 -28.51 12.77 -12.33
CA THR A 83 -27.91 13.81 -13.19
C THR A 83 -26.39 13.80 -13.10
N ILE A 84 -25.83 13.71 -11.89
CA ILE A 84 -24.37 13.63 -11.66
C ILE A 84 -23.73 12.45 -12.41
N PHE A 85 -24.44 11.32 -12.55
CA PHE A 85 -23.96 10.14 -13.28
C PHE A 85 -24.24 10.17 -14.79
N SER A 86 -25.01 11.14 -15.28
CA SER A 86 -25.39 11.21 -16.69
C SER A 86 -24.71 12.38 -17.41
N GLU A 87 -24.26 13.39 -16.66
CA GLU A 87 -23.75 14.64 -17.18
C GLU A 87 -22.24 14.82 -16.98
N SER A 88 -21.67 15.80 -17.69
CA SER A 88 -20.29 16.23 -17.48
C SER A 88 -20.13 17.04 -16.20
N VAL A 89 -18.89 17.16 -15.72
CA VAL A 89 -18.51 17.88 -14.50
C VAL A 89 -18.90 19.36 -14.52
N TRP A 90 -19.03 19.96 -15.71
CA TRP A 90 -19.32 21.38 -15.84
C TRP A 90 -20.72 21.65 -16.43
N SER A 91 -21.54 20.61 -16.66
CA SER A 91 -22.88 20.80 -17.25
C SER A 91 -23.83 21.59 -16.33
N PHE A 92 -23.48 21.80 -15.05
CA PHE A 92 -24.27 22.63 -14.15
C PHE A 92 -24.08 24.14 -14.37
N GLN A 93 -23.03 24.56 -15.07
CA GLN A 93 -22.72 25.97 -15.29
C GLN A 93 -23.62 26.53 -16.41
N THR A 94 -24.13 27.75 -16.23
CA THR A 94 -24.94 28.40 -17.27
C THR A 94 -24.05 28.96 -18.38
N GLY A 95 -24.08 28.35 -19.57
CA GLY A 95 -23.34 28.81 -20.76
C GLY A 95 -22.94 27.66 -21.69
N PRO A 96 -22.44 27.93 -22.91
CA PRO A 96 -21.98 26.90 -23.84
C PRO A 96 -20.62 26.34 -23.39
N ILE A 97 -20.63 25.55 -22.31
CA ILE A 97 -19.45 24.81 -21.85
C ILE A 97 -19.59 23.39 -22.37
N ILE A 98 -18.96 23.11 -23.52
CA ILE A 98 -18.85 21.75 -24.04
C ILE A 98 -17.65 21.11 -23.36
N SER A 99 -17.91 20.33 -22.30
CA SER A 99 -16.90 19.54 -21.62
C SER A 99 -17.28 18.07 -21.66
N ASN A 100 -16.37 17.19 -22.09
CA ASN A 100 -16.54 15.74 -21.98
C ASN A 100 -15.84 15.19 -20.71
N TYR A 101 -15.76 16.02 -19.67
CA TYR A 101 -15.05 15.66 -18.46
C TYR A 101 -16.01 15.01 -17.47
N TYR A 102 -15.83 13.72 -17.22
CA TYR A 102 -16.75 12.91 -16.40
C TYR A 102 -16.14 12.53 -15.06
N ARG A 103 -16.71 13.04 -13.95
CA ARG A 103 -16.29 12.78 -12.55
C ARG A 103 -17.49 12.73 -11.60
N PRO A 104 -18.36 11.71 -11.72
CA PRO A 104 -19.54 11.59 -10.88
C PRO A 104 -19.19 11.40 -9.40
N LEU A 105 -18.17 10.59 -9.10
CA LEU A 105 -17.75 10.30 -7.74
C LEU A 105 -17.26 11.53 -6.98
N MET A 106 -16.65 12.49 -7.68
CA MET A 106 -16.22 13.75 -7.09
C MET A 106 -17.43 14.56 -6.59
N HIS A 107 -18.46 14.71 -7.43
CA HIS A 107 -19.70 15.41 -7.08
C HIS A 107 -20.48 14.72 -5.97
N VAL A 108 -20.55 13.38 -5.99
CA VAL A 108 -21.17 12.62 -4.90
C VAL A 108 -20.41 12.84 -3.59
N LEU A 109 -19.08 12.85 -3.63
CA LEU A 109 -18.28 13.12 -2.44
C LEU A 109 -18.49 14.55 -1.92
N TYR A 110 -18.56 15.54 -2.81
CA TYR A 110 -18.89 16.92 -2.43
C TYR A 110 -20.30 17.06 -1.85
N MET A 111 -21.27 16.33 -2.39
CA MET A 111 -22.61 16.25 -1.84
C MET A 111 -22.59 15.67 -0.42
N VAL A 112 -21.92 14.54 -0.21
CA VAL A 112 -21.78 13.95 1.12
C VAL A 112 -21.10 14.92 2.09
N ASN A 113 -20.01 15.57 1.67
CA ASN A 113 -19.31 16.57 2.49
C ASN A 113 -20.22 17.76 2.84
N TYR A 114 -21.02 18.22 1.87
CA TYR A 114 -22.00 19.29 2.10
C TYR A 114 -23.05 18.90 3.14
N TYR A 115 -23.58 17.66 3.09
CA TYR A 115 -24.55 17.21 4.09
C TYR A 115 -23.94 17.01 5.49
N LEU A 116 -22.66 16.65 5.58
CA LEU A 116 -21.98 16.43 6.86
C LEU A 116 -21.47 17.73 7.51
N PHE A 117 -20.91 18.64 6.72
CA PHE A 117 -20.18 19.81 7.23
C PHE A 117 -20.75 21.16 6.76
N GLY A 118 -21.69 21.16 5.81
CA GLY A 118 -22.17 22.36 5.12
C GLY A 118 -21.09 22.94 4.19
N LEU A 119 -21.19 24.23 3.88
CA LEU A 119 -20.19 24.97 3.06
C LEU A 119 -19.01 25.47 3.91
N LYS A 120 -18.48 24.62 4.80
CA LYS A 120 -17.33 24.96 5.64
C LYS A 120 -16.04 24.37 5.04
N PRO A 121 -15.05 25.18 4.62
CA PRO A 121 -13.83 24.70 3.95
C PRO A 121 -13.11 23.58 4.71
N TRP A 122 -12.98 23.74 6.03
CA TRP A 122 -12.29 22.78 6.89
C TRP A 122 -12.83 21.35 6.77
N GLY A 123 -14.13 21.17 6.53
CA GLY A 123 -14.75 19.84 6.40
C GLY A 123 -14.32 19.13 5.12
N PHE A 124 -14.28 19.86 4.00
CA PHE A 124 -13.79 19.34 2.72
C PHE A 124 -12.30 19.02 2.79
N HIS A 125 -11.50 19.90 3.39
CA HIS A 125 -10.08 19.68 3.61
C HIS A 125 -9.81 18.47 4.50
N LEU A 126 -10.57 18.31 5.59
CA LEU A 126 -10.45 17.15 6.48
C LEU A 126 -10.66 15.85 5.72
N VAL A 127 -11.72 15.76 4.92
CA VAL A 127 -12.01 14.55 4.15
C VAL A 127 -10.91 14.26 3.14
N ASN A 128 -10.39 15.27 2.44
CA ASN A 128 -9.25 15.12 1.53
C ASN A 128 -7.99 14.60 2.25
N ILE A 129 -7.68 15.14 3.45
CA ILE A 129 -6.55 14.70 4.26
C ILE A 129 -6.72 13.25 4.71
N LEU A 130 -7.93 12.86 5.14
CA LEU A 130 -8.23 11.48 5.54
C LEU A 130 -8.09 10.50 4.38
N PHE A 131 -8.59 10.86 3.19
CA PHE A 131 -8.38 10.07 1.98
C PHE A 131 -6.89 9.94 1.65
N HIS A 132 -6.12 11.02 1.74
CA HIS A 132 -4.68 10.99 1.51
C HIS A 132 -3.94 10.08 2.51
N CYS A 133 -4.31 10.13 3.79
CA CYS A 133 -3.78 9.23 4.82
C CYS A 133 -4.12 7.76 4.51
N GLY A 134 -5.36 7.49 4.13
CA GLY A 134 -5.83 6.16 3.77
C GLY A 134 -5.11 5.58 2.54
N VAL A 135 -4.96 6.38 1.48
CA VAL A 135 -4.23 5.99 0.27
C VAL A 135 -2.74 5.75 0.57
N SER A 136 -2.11 6.64 1.35
CA SER A 136 -0.70 6.47 1.75
C SER A 136 -0.49 5.16 2.54
N ALA A 137 -1.37 4.85 3.48
CA ALA A 137 -1.34 3.59 4.21
C ALA A 137 -1.58 2.37 3.28
N LEU A 138 -2.54 2.47 2.35
CA LEU A 138 -2.84 1.41 1.40
C LEU A 138 -1.65 1.12 0.48
N VAL A 139 -1.00 2.16 -0.05
CA VAL A 139 0.22 2.02 -0.87
C VAL A 139 1.33 1.30 -0.09
N PHE A 140 1.54 1.66 1.18
CA PHE A 140 2.50 0.94 2.03
C PHE A 140 2.14 -0.55 2.18
N LEU A 141 0.87 -0.88 2.41
CA LEU A 141 0.41 -2.26 2.54
C LEU A 141 0.62 -3.06 1.26
N ILE A 142 0.34 -2.45 0.10
CA ILE A 142 0.56 -3.06 -1.23
C ILE A 142 2.06 -3.30 -1.47
N ILE A 143 2.92 -2.30 -1.22
CA ILE A 143 4.37 -2.46 -1.37
C ILE A 143 4.88 -3.59 -0.46
N ARG A 144 4.39 -3.64 0.77
CA ARG A 144 4.75 -4.70 1.72
C ARG A 144 4.30 -6.09 1.24
N SER A 145 3.12 -6.23 0.63
CA SER A 145 2.67 -7.53 0.12
C SER A 145 3.60 -8.02 -0.99
N PHE A 146 3.97 -7.16 -1.95
CA PHE A 146 4.92 -7.51 -3.01
C PHE A 146 6.32 -7.86 -2.48
N LEU A 147 6.81 -7.17 -1.44
CA LEU A 147 8.15 -7.44 -0.89
C LEU A 147 8.21 -8.73 -0.07
N LYS A 148 7.10 -9.17 0.54
CA LYS A 148 7.03 -10.48 1.22
C LYS A 148 7.19 -11.64 0.23
N GLU A 149 6.53 -11.55 -0.92
CA GLU A 149 6.61 -12.58 -1.97
C GLU A 149 8.02 -12.66 -2.57
N LYS A 150 8.70 -11.52 -2.77
CA LYS A 150 10.08 -11.50 -3.26
C LYS A 150 11.08 -12.08 -2.27
N ARG A 151 10.96 -11.83 -0.97
CA ARG A 151 11.86 -12.43 0.04
C ARG A 151 11.80 -13.97 0.09
N ALA A 152 10.69 -14.57 -0.32
CA ALA A 152 10.57 -16.03 -0.46
C ALA A 152 11.23 -16.57 -1.75
N SER A 153 11.57 -15.71 -2.72
CA SER A 153 12.01 -16.08 -4.07
C SER A 153 13.36 -15.49 -4.49
N VAL A 154 14.07 -14.76 -3.63
CA VAL A 154 15.47 -14.37 -3.88
C VAL A 154 16.40 -15.30 -3.09
N PRO A 155 17.08 -16.28 -3.72
CA PRO A 155 18.28 -16.85 -3.12
C PRO A 155 19.31 -15.72 -2.99
N LEU A 156 19.87 -15.60 -1.80
CA LEU A 156 20.87 -14.62 -1.40
C LEU A 156 22.17 -14.76 -2.22
N VAL A 157 22.20 -14.32 -3.48
CA VAL A 157 23.37 -14.41 -4.39
C VAL A 157 23.83 -13.03 -4.90
N TYR A 158 23.53 -11.95 -4.17
CA TYR A 158 24.02 -10.60 -4.51
C TYR A 158 24.81 -9.93 -3.38
N LEU A 159 25.68 -10.70 -2.71
CA LEU A 159 26.61 -10.17 -1.70
C LEU A 159 28.01 -10.77 -1.81
N SER A 160 28.58 -10.83 -3.01
CA SER A 160 30.03 -10.89 -3.19
C SER A 160 30.45 -10.56 -4.62
N ALA A 161 30.42 -9.28 -4.99
CA ALA A 161 31.32 -8.79 -6.03
C ALA A 161 32.38 -7.94 -5.33
N PRO A 162 33.54 -8.51 -4.94
CA PRO A 162 34.63 -7.72 -4.42
C PRO A 162 35.14 -6.80 -5.52
N TYR A 163 34.94 -5.50 -5.33
CA TYR A 163 35.61 -4.44 -6.07
C TYR A 163 37.10 -4.48 -5.70
N SER A 164 37.86 -5.34 -6.37
CA SER A 164 39.33 -5.35 -6.31
C SER A 164 39.88 -5.01 -7.68
N SER A 165 39.86 -3.73 -8.02
CA SER A 165 40.58 -3.17 -9.16
C SER A 165 42.08 -3.27 -8.87
N GLY A 166 42.69 -4.37 -9.30
CA GLY A 166 44.13 -4.55 -9.28
C GLY A 166 44.80 -3.64 -10.32
N HIS A 167 45.24 -2.45 -9.90
CA HIS A 167 46.24 -1.69 -10.66
C HIS A 167 47.63 -2.16 -10.23
N ALA A 168 48.11 -3.22 -10.87
CA ALA A 168 49.53 -3.58 -10.86
C ALA A 168 50.27 -2.58 -11.76
N PHE A 169 50.73 -1.47 -11.18
CA PHE A 169 51.63 -0.52 -11.83
C PHE A 169 53.04 -1.13 -11.88
N CYS A 170 53.35 -1.80 -12.99
CA CYS A 170 54.68 -2.34 -13.27
C CYS A 170 55.63 -1.18 -13.60
N ARG A 171 56.42 -0.73 -12.62
CA ARG A 171 57.49 0.25 -12.78
C ARG A 171 58.77 -0.51 -13.14
N THR A 172 59.10 -0.62 -14.42
CA THR A 172 60.44 -1.07 -14.84
C THR A 172 61.42 0.10 -14.70
N SER A 173 62.23 0.05 -13.65
CA SER A 173 63.45 0.83 -13.52
C SER A 173 64.59 0.11 -14.26
N HIS A 174 65.09 0.69 -15.35
CA HIS A 174 66.41 0.35 -15.89
C HIS A 174 67.40 1.46 -15.54
N PRO A 175 68.46 1.15 -14.79
CA PRO A 175 69.70 1.91 -14.82
C PRO A 175 70.77 1.17 -15.67
N TYR A 176 71.52 1.98 -16.41
CA TYR A 176 72.73 1.69 -17.21
C TYR A 176 72.56 1.02 -18.58
#